data_AF-A0A9X9MQ34-F1
#
_entry.id   AF-A0A9X9MQ34-F1
#
_cell.length_a   1.000
_cell.length_b   1.000
_cell.length_c   1.000
_cell.angle_alpha   90.00
_cell.angle_beta   90.00
_cell.angle_gamma   90.00
#
_symmetry.space_group_name_H-M   'P 1'
#
loop_
_entity.id
_entity.type
_entity.pdbx_description
1 polymer ?
#
loop_
_entity_poly.entity_id
_entity_poly.type
_entity_poly.pdbx_seq_one_letter_code
_entity_poly.pdbx_strand_id
1 'polypeptide(L)'
;MKALFAASIAGLPTLLLLVPTAYGLDHYRCESKQLFDYSVICGYAEQASFSQIQGGDPFFVSGNTYGAYRFTSHLPDGTPKNYLIQTVSVEPYRRLFEYNDGKWKLCNLI
;
A
#
# COMPACT_ATOMS: atom_id res chain seq x y z
N MET A 1 -40.17 -59.60 -10.24
CA MET A 1 -38.91 -59.91 -9.53
C MET A 1 -38.04 -58.67 -9.51
N LYS A 2 -37.42 -58.44 -8.34
CA LYS A 2 -36.23 -57.64 -8.02
C LYS A 2 -36.28 -56.11 -8.13
N ALA A 3 -35.99 -55.53 -6.97
CA ALA A 3 -35.83 -54.14 -6.64
C ALA A 3 -34.53 -53.53 -7.20
N LEU A 4 -34.58 -52.20 -7.37
CA LEU A 4 -33.64 -51.14 -6.93
C LEU A 4 -32.28 -51.67 -6.42
N PHE A 5 -31.13 -51.13 -6.81
CA PHE A 5 -30.66 -49.81 -6.40
C PHE A 5 -29.66 -49.23 -7.40
N ALA A 6 -29.96 -48.03 -7.90
CA ALA A 6 -28.98 -47.09 -8.41
C ALA A 6 -28.51 -46.19 -7.25
N ALA A 7 -27.27 -45.70 -7.38
CA ALA A 7 -26.64 -44.58 -6.69
C ALA A 7 -26.19 -44.78 -5.23
N SER A 8 -24.87 -44.69 -5.03
CA SER A 8 -24.23 -43.90 -3.96
C SER A 8 -22.74 -43.69 -4.28
N ILE A 9 -22.46 -42.85 -5.28
CA ILE A 9 -21.18 -42.11 -5.32
C ILE A 9 -21.54 -40.71 -4.83
N ALA A 10 -21.52 -40.52 -3.52
CA ALA A 10 -21.63 -39.21 -2.91
C ALA A 10 -20.78 -39.23 -1.65
N GLY A 11 -19.82 -38.31 -1.54
CA GLY A 11 -19.16 -38.10 -0.25
C GLY A 11 -17.71 -37.63 -0.26
N LEU A 12 -17.26 -36.83 -1.23
CA LEU A 12 -16.21 -35.84 -0.93
C LEU A 12 -16.67 -34.48 -1.44
N PRO A 13 -17.58 -33.80 -0.72
CA PRO A 13 -17.88 -32.41 -0.99
C PRO A 13 -16.61 -31.62 -0.72
N THR A 14 -16.02 -31.06 -1.79
CA THR A 14 -15.61 -29.64 -1.85
C THR A 14 -15.10 -29.06 -0.53
N LEU A 15 -13.94 -29.51 -0.05
CA LEU A 15 -13.24 -28.91 1.09
C LEU A 15 -11.93 -28.22 0.65
N LEU A 16 -11.87 -27.76 -0.60
CA LEU A 16 -10.74 -27.01 -1.15
C LEU A 16 -11.10 -25.55 -1.53
N LEU A 17 -12.33 -25.09 -1.29
CA LEU A 17 -12.79 -23.76 -1.70
C LEU A 17 -12.69 -22.68 -0.60
N LEU A 18 -11.99 -22.96 0.51
CA LEU A 18 -11.80 -22.02 1.61
C LEU A 18 -10.32 -21.82 1.92
N VAL A 19 -9.48 -21.73 0.88
CA VAL A 19 -8.28 -20.90 1.03
C VAL A 19 -8.78 -19.49 0.74
N PRO A 20 -9.03 -18.64 1.76
CA PRO A 20 -9.10 -17.23 1.46
C PRO A 20 -7.74 -16.90 0.86
N THR A 21 -7.70 -16.60 -0.43
CA THR A 21 -6.61 -15.84 -1.01
C THR A 21 -6.74 -14.44 -0.41
N ALA A 22 -6.47 -14.32 0.90
CA ALA A 22 -6.01 -13.10 1.52
C ALA A 22 -4.57 -12.88 1.04
N TYR A 23 -4.40 -12.76 -0.28
CA TYR A 23 -3.45 -11.82 -0.82
C TYR A 23 -4.02 -10.45 -0.47
N GLY A 24 -3.90 -10.07 0.80
CA GLY A 24 -4.10 -8.70 1.20
C GLY A 24 -3.10 -7.91 0.39
N LEU A 25 -3.59 -7.11 -0.56
CA LEU A 25 -2.73 -6.11 -1.19
C LEU A 25 -2.28 -5.19 -0.06
N ASP A 26 -0.97 -5.00 0.10
CA ASP A 26 -0.48 -4.07 1.12
C ASP A 26 -0.92 -2.65 0.73
N HIS A 27 -1.50 -1.90 1.67
CA HIS A 27 -1.90 -0.52 1.44
C HIS A 27 -1.16 0.41 2.38
N TYR A 28 -0.79 1.59 1.89
CA TYR A 28 -0.44 2.68 2.78
C TYR A 28 -1.70 3.37 3.27
N ARG A 29 -1.82 3.50 4.59
CA ARG A 29 -2.85 4.31 5.25
C ARG A 29 -2.23 5.59 5.78
N CYS A 30 -2.74 6.72 5.30
CA CYS A 30 -2.37 8.04 5.79
C CYS A 30 -3.36 8.56 6.87
N GLU A 31 -3.04 9.68 7.52
CA GLU A 31 -3.86 10.24 8.60
C GLU A 31 -5.24 10.71 8.10
N SER A 32 -5.33 11.21 6.87
CA SER A 32 -6.60 11.51 6.20
C SER A 32 -7.50 10.29 5.94
N LYS A 33 -7.04 9.08 6.28
CA LYS A 33 -7.66 7.79 5.94
C LYS A 33 -7.60 7.46 4.44
N GLN A 34 -6.91 8.27 3.64
CA GLN A 34 -6.58 7.92 2.27
C GLN A 34 -5.77 6.62 2.25
N LEU A 35 -6.16 5.72 1.36
CA LEU A 35 -5.46 4.48 1.07
C LEU A 35 -4.75 4.60 -0.27
N PHE A 36 -3.53 4.08 -0.34
CA PHE A 36 -2.78 3.91 -1.57
C PHE A 36 -2.29 2.48 -1.68
N ASP A 37 -2.55 1.85 -2.82
CA ASP A 37 -2.00 0.53 -3.13
C ASP A 37 -0.48 0.60 -3.15
N TYR A 38 0.18 -0.41 -2.60
CA TYR A 38 1.64 -0.48 -2.59
C TYR A 38 2.24 -0.36 -4.00
N SER A 39 1.59 -0.91 -5.03
CA SER A 39 2.02 -0.83 -6.43
C SER A 39 2.03 0.60 -6.97
N VAL A 40 1.03 1.42 -6.61
CA VAL A 40 0.98 2.85 -6.98
C VAL A 40 2.14 3.60 -6.35
N ILE A 41 2.41 3.33 -5.07
CA ILE A 41 3.55 3.94 -4.36
C ILE A 41 4.89 3.50 -4.95
N CYS A 42 5.01 2.26 -5.42
CA CYS A 42 6.19 1.81 -6.15
C CYS A 42 6.39 2.60 -7.45
N GLY A 43 5.33 2.80 -8.25
CA GLY A 43 5.41 3.59 -9.47
C GLY A 43 5.81 5.04 -9.23
N TYR A 44 5.30 5.67 -8.17
CA TYR A 44 5.74 7.01 -7.79
C TYR A 44 7.16 7.04 -7.22
N ALA A 45 7.60 5.99 -6.53
CA ALA A 45 8.97 5.90 -6.02
C ALA A 45 10.00 5.81 -7.17
N GLU A 46 9.64 5.24 -8.32
CA GLU A 46 10.49 5.25 -9.51
C GLU A 46 10.69 6.65 -10.09
N GLN A 47 9.79 7.59 -9.81
CA GLN A 47 9.92 9.00 -10.18
C GLN A 47 10.76 9.82 -9.18
N ALA A 48 11.12 9.24 -8.03
CA ALA A 48 11.85 9.94 -6.98
C ALA A 48 13.32 10.12 -7.37
N SER A 49 13.82 11.35 -7.22
CA SER A 49 15.18 11.69 -7.61
C SER A 49 15.89 12.55 -6.55
N PHE A 50 17.22 12.49 -6.53
CA PHE A 50 18.03 13.25 -5.58
C PHE A 50 17.83 14.77 -5.72
N SER A 51 17.65 15.26 -6.95
CA SER A 51 17.42 16.68 -7.25
C SER A 51 16.08 17.21 -6.73
N GLN A 52 15.14 16.33 -6.39
CA GLN A 52 13.83 16.69 -5.85
C GLN A 52 13.81 16.72 -4.32
N ILE A 53 14.89 16.36 -3.64
CA ILE A 53 15.02 16.48 -2.18
C ILE A 53 15.09 17.96 -1.80
N GLN A 54 14.29 18.39 -0.81
CA GLN A 54 14.24 19.80 -0.38
C GLN A 54 14.47 19.94 1.12
N GLY A 55 14.87 21.16 1.54
CA GLY A 55 14.90 21.53 2.94
C GLY A 55 13.51 21.43 3.57
N GLY A 56 13.41 20.80 4.74
CA GLY A 56 12.14 20.55 5.44
C GLY A 56 11.55 19.16 5.18
N ASP A 57 12.14 18.36 4.30
CA ASP A 57 11.77 16.95 4.15
C ASP A 57 12.10 16.14 5.40
N PRO A 58 11.30 15.10 5.72
CA PRO A 58 11.59 14.22 6.82
C PRO A 58 12.99 13.62 6.68
N PHE A 59 13.81 13.80 7.72
CA PHE A 59 15.08 13.11 7.82
C PHE A 59 14.86 11.65 8.23
N PHE A 60 15.73 10.76 7.76
CA PHE A 60 15.74 9.37 8.21
C PHE A 60 17.05 9.09 8.94
N VAL A 61 16.99 8.82 10.24
CA VAL A 61 18.20 8.61 11.05
C VAL A 61 18.87 7.27 10.71
N SER A 62 18.08 6.26 10.36
CA SER A 62 18.57 4.90 10.14
C SER A 62 19.16 4.65 8.74
N GLY A 63 19.10 5.63 7.83
CA GLY A 63 19.61 5.47 6.46
C GLY A 63 19.61 6.77 5.68
N ASN A 64 20.26 6.75 4.51
CA ASN A 64 20.32 7.93 3.65
C ASN A 64 19.06 8.01 2.77
N THR A 65 18.60 9.23 2.48
CA THR A 65 17.56 9.49 1.47
C THR A 65 18.22 9.72 0.12
N TYR A 66 17.80 8.96 -0.90
CA TYR A 66 18.37 9.00 -2.25
C TYR A 66 17.47 9.67 -3.27
N GLY A 67 16.18 9.79 -2.96
CA GLY A 67 15.24 10.49 -3.81
C GLY A 67 14.02 10.94 -3.05
N ALA A 68 13.39 11.99 -3.57
CA ALA A 68 12.10 12.47 -3.13
C ALA A 68 11.20 12.62 -4.35
N TYR A 69 9.90 12.38 -4.19
CA TYR A 69 8.88 12.70 -5.19
C TYR A 69 7.65 13.28 -4.50
N ARG A 70 7.16 14.42 -4.98
CA ARG A 70 5.96 15.07 -4.45
C ARG A 70 4.82 14.96 -5.44
N PHE A 71 3.63 14.71 -4.93
CA PHE A 71 2.41 14.68 -5.72
C PHE A 71 1.23 15.19 -4.91
N THR A 72 0.17 15.57 -5.60
CA THR A 72 -1.11 15.94 -5.00
C THR A 72 -2.14 14.90 -5.40
N SER A 73 -2.91 14.41 -4.43
CA SER A 73 -4.09 13.59 -4.67
C SER A 73 -5.30 14.24 -4.00
N HIS A 74 -6.50 13.94 -4.48
CA HIS A 74 -7.73 14.48 -3.93
C HIS A 74 -8.40 13.44 -3.03
N LEU A 75 -8.82 13.87 -1.84
CA LEU A 75 -9.64 13.07 -0.94
C LEU A 75 -11.03 12.83 -1.54
N PRO A 76 -11.84 11.91 -0.99
CA PRO A 76 -13.19 11.64 -1.51
C PRO A 76 -14.13 12.85 -1.54
N ASP A 77 -13.88 13.87 -0.71
CA ASP A 77 -14.60 15.14 -0.67
C ASP A 77 -14.08 16.18 -1.69
N GLY A 78 -13.08 15.82 -2.49
CA GLY A 78 -12.43 16.69 -3.45
C GLY A 78 -11.34 17.59 -2.85
N THR A 79 -11.06 17.52 -1.54
CA THR A 79 -10.02 18.32 -0.92
C THR A 79 -8.63 17.87 -1.41
N PRO A 80 -7.78 18.77 -1.96
CA PRO A 80 -6.44 18.40 -2.38
C PRO A 80 -5.56 18.13 -1.16
N LYS A 81 -4.73 17.10 -1.26
CA LYS A 81 -3.78 16.69 -0.23
C LYS A 81 -2.41 16.44 -0.85
N ASN A 82 -1.37 16.95 -0.19
CA ASN A 82 0.00 16.84 -0.66
C ASN A 82 0.69 15.65 -0.02
N TYR A 83 1.45 14.94 -0.83
CA TYR A 83 2.18 13.75 -0.43
C TYR A 83 3.64 13.84 -0.86
N LEU A 84 4.49 13.14 -0.12
CA LEU A 84 5.92 13.01 -0.37
C LEU A 84 6.29 11.54 -0.28
N ILE A 85 6.96 11.02 -1.30
CA ILE A 85 7.61 9.73 -1.27
C ILE A 85 9.10 9.96 -1.14
N GLN A 86 9.75 9.18 -0.27
CA GLN A 86 11.20 9.12 -0.15
C GLN A 86 11.69 7.71 -0.44
N THR A 87 12.76 7.59 -1.22
CA THR A 87 13.53 6.36 -1.36
C THR A 87 14.75 6.41 -0.43
N VAL A 88 14.99 5.33 0.32
CA VAL A 88 16.00 5.27 1.38
C VAL A 88 16.84 3.98 1.30
N SER A 89 18.05 3.97 1.86
CA SER A 89 18.97 2.80 1.78
C SER A 89 18.57 1.59 2.61
N VAL A 90 17.65 1.75 3.57
CA VAL A 90 17.27 0.68 4.51
C VAL A 90 15.77 0.50 4.53
N GLU A 91 15.31 -0.70 4.90
CA GLU A 91 13.88 -1.02 4.98
C GLU A 91 13.09 0.03 5.80
N PRO A 92 11.92 0.46 5.31
CA PRO A 92 11.13 -0.10 4.20
C PRO A 92 11.53 0.31 2.77
N TYR A 93 12.73 0.87 2.52
CA TYR A 93 13.25 1.38 1.23
C TYR A 93 12.44 2.52 0.59
N ARG A 94 11.15 2.61 0.89
CA ARG A 94 10.18 3.59 0.43
C ARG A 94 9.36 4.05 1.63
N ARG A 95 9.21 5.36 1.77
CA ARG A 95 8.45 5.98 2.85
C ARG A 95 7.47 6.95 2.22
N LEU A 96 6.18 6.78 2.49
CA LEU A 96 5.13 7.71 2.07
C LEU A 96 4.78 8.63 3.24
N PHE A 97 4.67 9.92 2.94
CA PHE A 97 4.24 10.94 3.88
C PHE A 97 3.07 11.72 3.33
N GLU A 98 2.20 12.14 4.23
CA GLU A 98 1.12 13.08 3.99
C GLU A 98 1.46 14.42 4.67
N TYR A 99 1.24 15.54 3.98
CA TYR A 99 1.36 16.85 4.60
C TYR A 99 0.08 17.20 5.37
N ASN A 100 0.20 17.32 6.69
CA ASN A 100 -0.92 17.72 7.55
C ASN A 100 -0.45 18.63 8.69
N ASP A 101 -1.24 19.66 9.02
CA ASP A 101 -0.96 20.62 10.09
C ASP A 101 0.45 21.24 10.02
N GLY A 102 0.89 21.59 8.81
CA GLY A 102 2.21 22.21 8.59
C GLY A 102 3.40 21.26 8.72
N LYS A 103 3.18 19.94 8.77
CA LYS A 103 4.26 18.94 8.89
C LYS A 103 3.98 17.70 8.05
N TRP A 104 5.05 17.01 7.67
CA TRP A 104 4.98 15.70 7.04
C TRP A 104 4.73 14.62 8.10
N LYS A 105 3.68 13.81 7.90
CA LYS A 105 3.33 12.66 8.75
C LYS A 105 3.44 11.38 7.96
N LEU A 106 4.06 10.35 8.55
CA LEU A 106 4.29 9.06 7.89
C LEU A 106 2.96 8.32 7.69
N CYS A 107 2.75 7.79 6.49
CA CYS A 107 1.68 6.83 6.21
C CYS A 107 2.20 5.41 6.51
N ASN A 108 1.37 4.61 7.17
CA ASN A 108 1.76 3.26 7.60
C ASN A 108 1.34 2.23 6.56
N LEU A 109 2.22 1.28 6.26
CA LEU A 109 1.84 0.08 5.52
C LEU A 109 0.97 -0.80 6.43
N ILE A 110 -0.20 -1.22 5.95
CA ILE A 110 -1.19 -2.02 6.66
C ILE A 110 -1.72 -3.18 5.82
#